data_AF-Q6MZ92-F1
#
_entry.id   AF-Q6MZ92-F1
#
_cell.length_a   1.000
_cell.length_b   1.000
_cell.length_c   1.000
_cell.angle_alpha   90.00
_cell.angle_beta   90.00
_cell.angle_gamma   90.00
#
_symmetry.space_group_name_H-M   'P 1'
#
loop_
_entity.id
_entity.type
_entity.pdbx_description
1 polymer ?
#
loop_
_entity_poly.entity_id
_entity_poly.type
_entity_poly.pdbx_seq_one_letter_code
_entity_poly.pdbx_strand_id
1 'polypeptide(L)'
;MSHSELLDPALPKSPFGKQGYRYDDVDVFLRLIADELQGSDLSESDIHSITFRCAAPLTRGYDTESVDRFLDRIAETIARGHGDEGQ
;
A
#
# COMPACT_ATOMS: atom_id res chain seq x y z
N MET A 1 6.41 9.70 5.27
CA MET A 1 5.77 9.44 3.96
C MET A 1 4.99 10.68 3.55
N SER A 2 5.01 11.03 2.26
CA SER A 2 4.29 12.20 1.72
C SER A 2 3.14 11.76 0.82
N HIS A 3 2.07 12.55 0.72
CA HIS A 3 0.92 12.26 -0.15
C HIS A 3 1.33 11.94 -1.60
N SER A 4 2.29 12.69 -2.16
CA SER A 4 2.79 12.47 -3.52
C SER A 4 3.45 11.09 -3.73
N GLU A 5 4.07 10.55 -2.69
CA GLU A 5 4.76 9.25 -2.73
C GLU A 5 3.76 8.07 -2.72
N LEU A 6 2.53 8.30 -2.23
CA LEU A 6 1.43 7.35 -2.33
C LEU A 6 0.81 7.35 -3.74
N LEU A 7 0.80 8.49 -4.42
CA LEU A 7 0.26 8.62 -5.79
C LEU A 7 1.24 8.12 -6.87
N ASP A 8 2.55 8.18 -6.60
CA ASP A 8 3.59 7.64 -7.48
C ASP A 8 4.53 6.75 -6.64
N PRO A 9 4.10 5.53 -6.31
CA PRO A 9 4.92 4.62 -5.54
C PRO A 9 6.05 4.11 -6.43
N ALA A 10 7.29 4.37 -6.03
CA ALA A 10 8.51 3.91 -6.73
C ALA A 10 8.74 2.39 -6.57
N LEU A 11 7.69 1.58 -6.75
CA LEU A 11 7.69 0.14 -6.61
C LEU A 11 8.28 -0.53 -7.86
N PRO A 12 9.25 -1.43 -7.71
CA PRO A 12 9.78 -2.19 -8.83
C PRO A 12 8.71 -3.14 -9.40
N LYS A 13 8.70 -3.26 -10.72
CA LYS A 13 7.83 -4.20 -11.44
C LYS A 13 8.32 -5.63 -11.19
N SER A 14 7.41 -6.59 -10.99
CA SER A 14 7.80 -8.00 -10.86
C SER A 14 8.61 -8.48 -12.06
N PRO A 15 9.65 -9.30 -11.85
CA PRO A 15 10.31 -10.02 -12.92
C PRO A 15 9.34 -10.97 -13.62
N PHE A 16 9.55 -11.21 -14.91
CA PHE A 16 8.72 -12.13 -15.71
C PHE A 16 8.63 -13.50 -15.01
N GLY A 17 7.41 -14.00 -14.81
CA GLY A 17 7.15 -15.37 -14.31
C GLY A 17 6.75 -15.48 -12.84
N LYS A 18 6.63 -14.37 -12.09
CA LYS A 18 6.04 -14.36 -10.74
C LYS A 18 4.64 -13.72 -10.74
N GLN A 19 3.75 -14.29 -9.94
CA GLN A 19 2.40 -13.75 -9.70
C GLN A 19 2.52 -12.54 -8.77
N GLY A 20 2.55 -11.34 -9.33
CA GLY A 20 2.56 -10.08 -8.58
C GLY A 20 1.15 -9.59 -8.24
N TYR A 21 1.05 -8.54 -7.43
CA TYR A 21 -0.22 -7.82 -7.25
C TYR A 21 -0.53 -6.95 -8.48
N ARG A 22 -1.79 -6.80 -8.86
CA ARG A 22 -2.15 -5.94 -10.00
C ARG A 22 -1.74 -4.50 -9.71
N TYR A 23 -1.05 -3.87 -10.68
CA TYR A 23 -0.68 -2.44 -10.60
C TYR A 23 -1.90 -1.59 -10.22
N ASP A 24 -2.99 -1.79 -10.95
CA ASP A 24 -4.26 -1.08 -10.81
C ASP A 24 -4.91 -1.24 -9.42
N ASP A 25 -4.91 -2.44 -8.85
CA ASP A 25 -5.44 -2.69 -7.50
C ASP A 25 -4.58 -2.00 -6.42
N VAL A 26 -3.26 -2.04 -6.57
CA VAL A 26 -2.32 -1.37 -5.66
C VAL A 26 -2.44 0.16 -5.79
N ASP A 27 -2.50 0.70 -7.00
CA ASP A 27 -2.59 2.14 -7.29
C ASP A 27 -3.88 2.73 -6.71
N VAL A 28 -5.03 2.08 -6.97
CA VAL A 28 -6.32 2.48 -6.42
C VAL A 28 -6.28 2.48 -4.91
N PHE A 29 -5.67 1.46 -4.31
CA PHE A 29 -5.57 1.36 -2.87
C PHE A 29 -4.68 2.45 -2.26
N LEU A 30 -3.50 2.70 -2.83
CA LEU A 30 -2.61 3.75 -2.36
C LEU A 30 -3.24 5.14 -2.51
N ARG A 31 -4.04 5.34 -3.55
CA ARG A 31 -4.82 6.56 -3.73
C ARG A 31 -5.90 6.73 -2.67
N LEU A 32 -6.58 5.65 -2.26
CA LEU A 32 -7.54 5.67 -1.15
C LEU A 32 -6.83 6.03 0.16
N ILE A 33 -5.67 5.42 0.45
CA ILE A 33 -4.85 5.80 1.62
C ILE A 33 -4.46 7.27 1.53
N ALA A 34 -4.01 7.75 0.37
CA ALA A 34 -3.57 9.13 0.22
C ALA A 34 -4.69 10.15 0.49
N ASP A 35 -5.93 9.79 0.15
CA ASP A 35 -7.13 10.56 0.45
C ASP A 35 -7.44 10.51 1.96
N GLU A 36 -7.49 9.31 2.54
CA GLU A 36 -7.77 9.07 3.96
C GLU A 36 -6.69 9.61 4.91
N LEU A 37 -5.43 9.67 4.47
CA LEU A 37 -4.34 10.29 5.23
C LEU A 37 -4.61 11.78 5.48
N GLN A 38 -5.43 12.43 4.65
CA GLN A 38 -5.91 13.79 4.88
C GLN A 38 -7.14 13.82 5.80
N GLY A 39 -7.92 12.74 5.85
CA GLY A 39 -9.14 12.58 6.67
C GLY A 39 -8.88 12.11 8.10
N SER A 40 -7.74 11.46 8.36
CA SER A 40 -7.25 10.98 9.67
C SER A 40 -7.93 9.75 10.26
N ASP A 41 -8.85 9.09 9.55
CA ASP A 41 -9.57 7.90 10.04
C ASP A 41 -8.87 6.56 9.72
N LEU A 42 -7.73 6.57 9.01
CA LEU A 42 -7.04 5.33 8.63
C LEU A 42 -6.11 4.81 9.75
N SER A 43 -6.27 3.54 10.13
CA SER A 43 -5.40 2.85 11.09
C SER A 43 -4.42 1.88 10.42
N GLU A 44 -3.31 1.57 11.10
CA GLU A 44 -2.39 0.50 10.70
C GLU A 44 -3.10 -0.84 10.48
N SER A 45 -4.13 -1.11 11.29
CA SER A 45 -4.90 -2.36 11.19
C SER A 45 -5.63 -2.49 9.87
N ASP A 46 -6.16 -1.39 9.34
CA ASP A 46 -6.83 -1.35 8.03
C ASP A 46 -5.85 -1.65 6.91
N ILE A 47 -4.62 -1.13 6.98
CA ILE A 47 -3.58 -1.43 5.99
C ILE A 47 -3.22 -2.91 5.98
N HIS A 48 -3.05 -3.52 7.16
CA HIS A 48 -2.71 -4.95 7.26
C HIS A 48 -3.88 -5.89 6.94
N SER A 49 -5.13 -5.44 7.09
CA SER A 49 -6.32 -6.26 6.78
C SER A 49 -6.54 -6.43 5.27
N ILE A 50 -5.88 -5.60 4.45
CA ILE A 50 -6.21 -5.51 3.04
C ILE A 50 -5.59 -6.63 2.23
N THR A 51 -6.47 -7.34 1.53
CA THR A 51 -6.12 -8.46 0.66
C THR A 51 -6.15 -7.99 -0.78
N PHE A 52 -4.98 -7.79 -1.38
CA PHE A 52 -4.89 -7.50 -2.81
C PHE A 52 -5.19 -8.76 -3.62
N ARG A 53 -5.95 -8.60 -4.70
CA ARG A 53 -6.14 -9.68 -5.66
C ARG A 53 -4.85 -9.96 -6.41
N CYS A 54 -4.50 -11.24 -6.51
CA CYS A 54 -3.38 -11.68 -7.34
C CYS A 54 -3.63 -11.29 -8.80
N ALA A 55 -2.58 -10.83 -9.49
CA ALA A 55 -2.68 -10.55 -10.91
C ALA A 55 -2.98 -11.83 -11.70
N ALA A 56 -3.80 -11.71 -12.74
CA ALA A 56 -4.15 -12.81 -13.61
C ALA A 56 -2.88 -13.45 -14.21
N PRO A 57 -2.89 -14.78 -14.46
CA PRO A 57 -1.77 -15.44 -15.12
C PRO A 57 -1.49 -14.74 -16.45
N LEU A 58 -0.20 -14.46 -16.74
CA LEU A 58 0.34 -13.63 -17.84
C LEU A 58 0.43 -12.11 -17.61
N THR A 59 -0.12 -11.55 -16.54
CA THR A 59 0.02 -10.10 -16.28
C THR A 59 1.24 -9.81 -15.43
N ARG A 60 2.06 -8.82 -15.81
CA ARG A 60 3.05 -8.25 -14.89
C ARG A 60 2.30 -7.53 -13.77
N GLY A 61 2.67 -7.80 -12.54
CA GLY A 61 2.20 -7.09 -11.36
C GLY A 61 3.33 -6.35 -10.66
N TYR A 62 3.00 -5.62 -9.60
CA TYR A 62 4.00 -5.23 -8.61
C TYR A 62 4.50 -6.44 -7.85
N ASP A 63 5.78 -6.39 -7.47
CA ASP A 63 6.39 -7.40 -6.63
C ASP A 63 5.73 -7.41 -5.25
N THR A 64 5.27 -8.59 -4.81
CA THR A 64 4.55 -8.72 -3.55
C THR A 64 5.41 -8.30 -2.37
N GLU A 65 6.70 -8.63 -2.36
CA GLU A 65 7.62 -8.28 -1.27
C GLU A 65 7.85 -6.75 -1.22
N SER A 66 7.93 -6.12 -2.38
CA SER A 66 8.09 -4.68 -2.50
C SER A 66 6.85 -3.91 -2.07
N VAL A 67 5.66 -4.40 -2.43
CA VAL A 67 4.37 -3.85 -1.98
C VAL A 67 4.23 -4.01 -0.47
N ASP A 68 4.50 -5.20 0.06
CA ASP A 68 4.40 -5.50 1.50
C ASP A 68 5.30 -4.57 2.32
N ARG A 69 6.57 -4.39 1.93
CA ARG A 69 7.49 -3.43 2.55
C ARG A 69 7.07 -1.96 2.42
N PHE A 70 6.29 -1.63 1.41
CA PHE A 70 5.77 -0.27 1.25
C PHE A 70 4.60 -0.05 2.21
N LEU A 71 3.69 -1.02 2.30
CA LEU A 71 2.56 -1.01 3.23
C LEU A 71 3.03 -0.92 4.69
N ASP A 72 4.02 -1.72 5.07
CA ASP A 72 4.65 -1.71 6.39
C ASP A 72 5.13 -0.29 6.77
N ARG A 73 5.81 0.41 5.85
CA ARG A 73 6.27 1.78 6.11
C ARG A 73 5.14 2.81 6.19
N ILE A 74 4.04 2.60 5.47
CA ILE A 74 2.84 3.46 5.59
C ILE A 74 2.22 3.24 6.97
N ALA A 75 2.01 1.98 7.36
CA ALA A 75 1.52 1.58 8.67
C ALA A 75 2.35 2.21 9.80
N GLU A 76 3.69 2.08 9.76
CA GLU A 76 4.58 2.73 10.74
C GLU A 76 4.41 4.26 10.78
N THR A 77 4.21 4.90 9.63
CA THR A 77 4.01 6.36 9.56
C THR A 77 2.67 6.75 10.19
N ILE A 78 1.62 5.99 9.95
CA ILE A 78 0.29 6.22 10.52
C ILE A 78 0.32 5.93 12.01
N ALA A 79 0.87 4.81 12.46
CA ALA A 79 1.00 4.48 13.87
C ALA A 79 1.78 5.56 14.64
N ARG A 80 2.79 6.17 14.01
CA ARG A 80 3.55 7.28 14.59
C ARG A 80 2.81 8.62 14.56
N GLY A 81 1.99 8.87 13.54
CA GLY A 81 1.15 10.07 13.45
C GLY A 81 -0.09 9.99 14.36
N HIS A 82 -0.62 8.78 14.55
CA HIS A 82 -1.73 8.41 15.42
C HIS A 82 -1.23 7.97 16.81
N GLY A 83 -0.15 8.58 17.28
CA GLY A 83 0.27 8.48 18.67
C GLY A 83 -0.28 9.66 19.43
N ASP A 84 -1.49 9.54 19.99
CA ASP A 84 -1.93 10.12 21.27
C ASP A 84 -3.48 10.13 21.38
N GLU A 85 -4.14 9.00 21.66
CA GLU A 85 -5.37 8.98 22.49
C GLU A 85 -5.40 7.64 23.26
N GLY A 86 -5.25 7.73 24.58
CA GLY A 86 -4.85 6.65 25.47
C GLY A 86 -5.87 5.52 25.69
N GLN A 87 -5.33 4.39 26.16
CA GLN A 87 -6.08 3.33 26.82
C GLN A 87 -5.79 3.31 28.32
#